data_AF-A1K2N5-F1
#
_entry.id   AF-A1K2N5-F1
#
_cell.length_a   1.000
_cell.length_b   1.000
_cell.length_c   1.000
_cell.angle_alpha   90.00
_cell.angle_beta   90.00
_cell.angle_gamma   90.00
#
_symmetry.space_group_name_H-M   'P 1'
#
loop_
_entity.id
_entity.type
_entity.pdbx_description
1 polymer ?
#
loop_
_entity_poly.entity_id
_entity_poly.type
_entity_poly.pdbx_seq_one_letter_code
_entity_poly.pdbx_strand_id
1 'polypeptide(L)'
;MSLRLLLGIAIALLLVYGGWQLLRAVRGGWRAGRADRPAPQRLAPVTDDDAPDDDEDDGGFDYAPLPAAAERTPAPVATPAAGPAPVRSPPPAGPDAFQLELELQRLRREVADLRAALDVQQQEIGGLHDSLRTLREQLESGLAGQNASPEYSEALVFARRGLPVEAIAERCGITVAEAELVRALAARSDDGAAR
;
A
#
# COMPACT_ATOMS: atom_id res chain seq x y z
N MET A 1 -30.92 34.45 -19.77
CA MET A 1 -31.13 32.98 -19.84
C MET A 1 -31.99 32.60 -18.64
N SER A 2 -33.07 31.84 -18.84
CA SER A 2 -34.01 31.52 -17.75
C SER A 2 -33.30 30.69 -16.67
N LEU A 3 -33.52 31.03 -15.39
CA LEU A 3 -32.91 30.37 -14.23
C LEU A 3 -33.07 28.83 -14.27
N ARG A 4 -34.21 28.38 -14.80
CA ARG A 4 -34.53 26.96 -15.02
C ARG A 4 -33.58 26.27 -16.01
N LEU A 5 -33.13 27.00 -17.02
CA LEU A 5 -32.17 26.53 -18.03
C LEU A 5 -30.77 26.42 -17.42
N LEU A 6 -30.37 27.39 -16.59
CA LEU A 6 -29.11 27.31 -15.83
C LEU A 6 -29.11 26.16 -14.82
N LEU A 7 -30.21 25.97 -14.10
CA LEU A 7 -30.38 24.84 -13.17
C LEU A 7 -30.32 23.50 -13.90
N GLY A 8 -30.98 23.39 -15.07
CA GLY A 8 -30.93 22.20 -15.91
C GLY A 8 -29.54 21.87 -16.40
N ILE A 9 -28.76 22.87 -16.84
CA ILE A 9 -27.38 22.70 -17.27
C ILE A 9 -26.48 22.27 -16.11
N ALA A 10 -26.66 22.87 -14.92
CA ALA A 10 -25.90 22.52 -13.73
C ALA A 10 -26.15 21.07 -13.29
N ILE A 11 -27.41 20.63 -13.26
CA ILE A 11 -27.77 19.23 -12.95
C ILE A 11 -27.19 18.28 -13.99
N ALA A 12 -27.29 18.61 -15.29
CA ALA A 12 -26.74 17.80 -16.35
C ALA A 12 -25.21 17.65 -16.23
N LEU A 13 -24.49 18.73 -15.93
CA LEU A 13 -23.04 18.70 -15.69
C LEU A 13 -22.69 17.81 -14.48
N LEU A 14 -23.46 17.90 -13.40
CA LEU A 14 -23.23 17.12 -12.18
C LEU A 14 -23.47 15.62 -12.42
N LEU A 15 -24.51 15.28 -13.18
CA LEU A 15 -24.79 13.90 -13.60
C LEU A 15 -23.71 13.34 -14.53
N VAL A 16 -23.25 14.12 -15.50
CA VAL A 16 -22.16 13.73 -16.40
C VAL A 16 -20.87 13.51 -15.61
N TYR A 17 -20.55 14.42 -14.68
CA TYR A 17 -19.36 14.32 -13.84
C TYR A 17 -19.44 13.11 -12.89
N GLY A 18 -20.58 12.88 -12.24
CA GLY A 18 -20.81 11.72 -11.39
C GLY A 18 -20.72 10.40 -12.16
N GLY A 19 -21.31 10.35 -13.37
CA GLY A 19 -21.21 9.20 -14.27
C GLY A 19 -19.77 8.93 -14.71
N TRP A 20 -19.00 9.97 -15.05
CA TRP A 20 -17.58 9.84 -15.36
C TRP A 20 -16.80 9.30 -14.17
N GLN A 21 -16.98 9.86 -12.97
CA GLN A 21 -16.30 9.43 -11.75
C GLN A 21 -16.59 7.96 -11.43
N LEU A 22 -17.85 7.53 -11.56
CA LEU A 22 -18.24 6.13 -11.40
C LEU A 22 -17.56 5.23 -12.45
N LEU A 23 -17.55 5.65 -13.72
CA LEU A 23 -16.90 4.91 -14.80
C LEU A 23 -15.38 4.77 -14.58
N ARG A 24 -14.74 5.83 -14.05
CA ARG A 24 -13.33 5.85 -13.70
C ARG A 24 -13.02 4.92 -12.53
N ALA A 25 -13.85 4.93 -11.48
CA ALA A 25 -13.71 4.05 -10.33
C ALA A 25 -13.85 2.56 -10.72
N VAL A 26 -14.84 2.24 -11.55
CA VAL A 26 -15.04 0.86 -12.05
C VAL A 26 -13.90 0.44 -12.98
N ARG A 27 -13.42 1.30 -13.89
CA ARG A 27 -12.26 0.99 -14.75
C ARG A 27 -10.96 0.83 -13.97
N GLY A 28 -10.78 1.57 -12.87
CA GLY A 28 -9.63 1.43 -11.98
C GLY A 28 -9.66 0.12 -11.19
N GLY A 29 -10.82 -0.21 -10.59
CA GLY A 29 -11.02 -1.46 -9.86
C GLY A 29 -10.92 -2.70 -10.76
N TRP A 30 -11.35 -2.61 -12.02
CA TRP A 30 -11.19 -3.69 -13.00
C TRP A 30 -9.74 -3.94 -13.42
N ARG A 31 -8.85 -2.94 -13.32
CA ARG A 31 -7.41 -3.13 -13.57
C ARG A 31 -6.70 -3.70 -12.34
N ALA A 32 -7.09 -3.30 -11.14
CA ALA A 32 -6.57 -3.88 -9.89
C ALA A 32 -6.99 -5.35 -9.71
N GLY A 33 -8.26 -5.69 -9.96
CA GLY A 33 -8.77 -7.06 -9.82
C GLY A 33 -8.26 -8.06 -10.86
N ARG A 34 -7.58 -7.61 -11.93
CA ARG A 34 -6.90 -8.50 -12.88
C ARG A 34 -5.42 -8.74 -12.52
N ALA A 35 -4.82 -7.87 -11.70
CA ALA A 35 -3.45 -8.04 -11.20
C ALA A 35 -3.39 -9.00 -9.99
N ASP A 36 -4.47 -9.10 -9.21
CA ASP A 36 -4.55 -9.94 -7.99
C ASP A 36 -5.25 -11.31 -8.20
N ARG A 37 -5.14 -11.91 -9.38
CA ARG A 37 -5.28 -13.37 -9.46
C ARG A 37 -3.89 -13.97 -9.21
N PRO A 38 -3.54 -14.40 -7.98
CA PRO A 38 -2.42 -15.30 -7.81
C PRO A 38 -2.69 -16.52 -8.70
N ALA A 39 -1.76 -16.81 -9.60
CA ALA A 39 -1.83 -18.00 -10.42
C ALA A 39 -2.00 -19.21 -9.48
N PRO A 40 -2.93 -20.15 -9.75
CA PRO A 40 -2.98 -21.39 -9.01
C PRO A 40 -1.65 -22.11 -9.28
N GLN A 41 -0.74 -22.03 -8.31
CA GLN A 41 0.44 -22.89 -8.28
C GLN A 41 -0.11 -24.31 -8.28
N ARG A 42 0.18 -25.05 -9.36
CA ARG A 42 -0.10 -26.47 -9.42
C ARG A 42 0.70 -27.13 -8.31
N LEU A 43 0.04 -27.46 -7.20
CA LEU A 43 0.54 -28.46 -6.27
C LEU A 43 0.67 -29.77 -7.07
N ALA A 44 1.89 -30.27 -7.20
CA ALA A 44 2.12 -31.66 -7.55
C ALA A 44 1.50 -32.55 -6.46
N PRO A 45 0.94 -33.72 -6.81
CA PRO A 45 0.34 -34.61 -5.82
C PRO A 45 1.43 -35.12 -4.89
N VAL A 46 1.43 -34.63 -3.65
CA VAL A 46 2.09 -35.30 -2.53
C VAL A 46 1.17 -36.45 -2.16
N THR A 47 1.65 -37.67 -2.39
CA THR A 47 1.02 -38.91 -1.98
C THR A 47 0.93 -38.93 -0.46
N ASP A 48 -0.29 -39.13 0.05
CA ASP A 48 -0.54 -39.51 1.43
C ASP A 48 0.26 -40.79 1.75
N ASP A 49 1.12 -40.73 2.77
CA ASP A 49 1.49 -41.91 3.54
C ASP A 49 1.41 -41.53 5.02
N ASP A 50 0.47 -42.18 5.69
CA ASP A 50 0.16 -42.06 7.12
C ASP A 50 1.31 -42.62 7.97
N ALA A 51 1.88 -41.82 8.87
CA ALA A 51 2.14 -42.20 10.28
C ALA A 51 2.87 -41.06 11.03
N PRO A 52 2.50 -40.77 12.30
CA PRO A 52 3.13 -39.74 13.12
C PRO A 52 4.29 -40.32 13.95
N ASP A 53 5.34 -39.53 14.19
CA ASP A 53 5.93 -39.27 15.51
C ASP A 53 7.20 -38.41 15.41
N ASP A 54 7.21 -37.41 16.29
CA ASP A 54 8.31 -36.84 17.07
C ASP A 54 9.58 -36.20 16.45
N ASP A 55 9.80 -35.00 16.99
CA ASP A 55 11.05 -34.32 17.36
C ASP A 55 11.96 -33.64 16.31
N GLU A 56 12.12 -32.34 16.58
CA GLU A 56 13.36 -31.54 16.57
C GLU A 56 14.30 -31.63 15.35
N ASP A 57 14.51 -30.50 14.66
CA ASP A 57 15.74 -29.70 14.81
C ASP A 57 15.86 -28.63 13.70
N ASP A 58 16.43 -27.50 14.10
CA ASP A 58 16.62 -26.23 13.41
C ASP A 58 17.62 -26.37 12.24
N GLY A 59 17.11 -26.42 11.01
CA GLY A 59 17.92 -26.57 9.79
C GLY A 59 18.42 -25.23 9.27
N GLY A 60 19.56 -24.78 9.79
CA GLY A 60 20.24 -23.53 9.45
C GLY A 60 20.43 -23.25 7.95
N PHE A 61 20.18 -21.99 7.57
CA PHE A 61 20.58 -21.42 6.29
C PHE A 61 22.11 -21.31 6.20
N ASP A 62 22.76 -22.35 5.68
CA ASP A 62 24.20 -22.37 5.41
C ASP A 62 24.51 -21.85 4.00
N TYR A 63 24.75 -20.54 3.88
CA TYR A 63 25.11 -19.87 2.61
C TYR A 63 26.62 -19.55 2.51
N ALA A 64 27.49 -20.12 3.34
CA ALA A 64 28.92 -19.80 3.29
C ALA A 64 29.74 -20.98 2.71
N PRO A 65 30.52 -20.79 1.63
CA PRO A 65 31.41 -21.84 1.15
C PRO A 65 32.58 -21.99 2.14
N LEU A 66 32.57 -23.09 2.90
CA LEU A 66 33.67 -23.49 3.77
C LEU A 66 34.90 -23.87 2.91
N PRO A 67 36.07 -23.26 3.11
CA PRO A 67 37.28 -23.63 2.38
C PRO A 67 37.75 -25.03 2.81
N ALA A 68 38.03 -25.89 1.82
CA ALA A 68 38.52 -27.24 2.04
C ALA A 68 39.78 -27.23 2.93
N ALA A 69 39.64 -27.76 4.15
CA ALA A 69 40.74 -28.06 5.04
C ALA A 69 41.60 -29.18 4.42
N ALA A 70 42.66 -28.78 3.73
CA ALA A 70 43.70 -29.70 3.26
C ALA A 70 44.65 -30.04 4.43
N GLU A 71 44.20 -30.92 5.33
CA GLU A 71 45.11 -31.57 6.26
C GLU A 71 45.87 -32.70 5.56
N ARG A 72 47.18 -32.47 5.44
CA ARG A 72 48.21 -33.43 5.03
C ARG A 72 48.14 -34.73 5.82
N THR A 73 48.23 -35.85 5.11
CA THR A 73 48.99 -37.03 5.58
C THR A 73 49.86 -37.53 4.42
N PRO A 74 51.21 -37.54 4.52
CA PRO A 74 52.05 -38.20 3.53
C PRO A 74 52.34 -39.63 3.97
N ALA A 75 51.91 -40.61 3.16
CA ALA A 75 52.37 -41.99 3.25
C ALA A 75 53.06 -42.40 1.94
N PRO A 76 54.07 -43.28 1.99
CA PRO A 76 55.26 -43.18 1.14
C PRO A 76 55.12 -43.86 -0.23
N VAL A 77 56.02 -43.42 -1.11
CA VAL A 77 56.25 -43.81 -2.51
C VAL A 77 56.30 -45.33 -2.72
N ALA A 78 55.48 -45.81 -3.65
CA ALA A 78 55.71 -47.04 -4.39
C ALA A 78 55.30 -46.85 -5.86
N THR A 79 56.28 -46.76 -6.75
CA THR A 79 56.19 -46.97 -8.20
C THR A 79 56.52 -48.47 -8.42
N PRO A 80 55.94 -49.25 -9.35
CA PRO A 80 55.64 -48.85 -10.74
C PRO A 80 54.40 -49.49 -11.41
N ALA A 81 53.87 -48.84 -12.45
CA ALA A 81 53.46 -49.46 -13.71
C ALA A 81 52.75 -48.43 -14.59
N ALA A 82 53.26 -48.23 -15.80
CA ALA A 82 52.64 -47.41 -16.83
C ALA A 82 51.33 -48.05 -17.29
N GLY A 83 50.20 -47.54 -16.81
CA GLY A 83 48.88 -47.69 -17.42
C GLY A 83 48.56 -46.45 -18.26
N PRO A 84 47.76 -46.57 -19.33
CA PRO A 84 47.41 -45.45 -20.19
C PRO A 84 46.75 -44.34 -19.36
N ALA A 85 47.27 -43.12 -19.47
CA ALA A 85 46.77 -41.96 -18.76
C ALA A 85 45.25 -41.84 -18.93
N PRO A 86 44.47 -41.60 -17.87
CA PRO A 86 43.08 -41.24 -18.04
C PRO A 86 43.07 -39.96 -18.87
N VAL A 87 42.42 -40.02 -20.04
CA VAL A 87 42.12 -38.85 -20.85
C VAL A 87 41.37 -37.89 -19.92
N ARG A 88 42.06 -36.83 -19.47
CA ARG A 88 41.41 -35.72 -18.78
C ARG A 88 40.38 -35.18 -19.75
N SER A 89 39.11 -35.45 -19.48
CA SER A 89 38.01 -34.69 -20.07
C SER A 89 38.31 -33.21 -19.81
N PRO A 90 38.21 -32.32 -20.82
CA PRO A 90 38.37 -30.89 -20.57
C PRO A 90 37.34 -30.49 -19.49
N PRO A 91 37.71 -29.63 -18.52
CA PRO A 91 36.73 -29.14 -17.55
C PRO A 91 35.55 -28.53 -18.32
N PRO A 92 34.31 -28.64 -17.80
CA PRO A 92 33.21 -27.88 -18.37
C PRO A 92 33.67 -26.43 -18.42
N ALA A 93 33.63 -25.82 -19.60
CA ALA A 93 33.95 -24.41 -19.76
C ALA A 93 32.94 -23.65 -18.90
N GLY A 94 33.35 -23.34 -17.66
CA GLY A 94 32.64 -22.43 -16.79
C GLY A 94 32.51 -21.09 -17.53
N PRO A 95 31.51 -20.27 -17.17
CA PRO A 95 31.34 -18.97 -17.83
C PRO A 95 32.67 -18.23 -17.83
N ASP A 96 33.10 -17.79 -19.01
CA ASP A 96 34.33 -16.99 -19.16
C ASP A 96 34.26 -15.84 -18.15
N ALA A 97 35.31 -15.60 -17.37
CA ALA A 97 35.33 -14.58 -16.32
C ALA A 97 34.88 -13.19 -16.82
N PHE A 98 35.12 -12.90 -18.10
CA PHE A 98 34.65 -11.71 -18.80
C PHE A 98 33.11 -11.62 -18.92
N GLN A 99 32.44 -12.75 -19.19
CA GLN A 99 30.97 -12.80 -19.26
C GLN A 99 30.36 -12.48 -17.89
N LEU A 100 30.92 -13.06 -16.83
CA LEU A 100 30.48 -12.78 -15.46
C LEU A 100 30.70 -11.30 -15.08
N GLU A 101 31.83 -10.71 -15.48
CA GLU A 101 32.10 -9.30 -15.23
C GLU A 101 31.11 -8.38 -15.97
N LEU A 102 30.76 -8.72 -17.21
CA LEU A 102 29.76 -7.99 -17.99
C LEU A 102 28.37 -8.11 -17.36
N GLU A 103 27.98 -9.30 -16.91
CA GLU A 103 26.72 -9.53 -16.21
C GLU A 103 26.65 -8.75 -14.90
N LEU A 104 27.72 -8.77 -14.10
CA LEU A 104 27.81 -7.95 -12.88
C LEU A 104 27.67 -6.46 -13.21
N GLN A 105 28.28 -5.99 -14.29
CA GLN A 105 28.16 -4.59 -14.68
C GLN A 105 26.74 -4.25 -15.15
N ARG A 106 26.05 -5.16 -15.85
CA ARG A 106 24.65 -5.00 -16.25
C ARG A 106 23.72 -4.96 -15.03
N LEU A 107 23.84 -5.94 -14.14
CA LEU A 107 23.06 -6.00 -12.90
C LEU A 107 23.26 -4.75 -12.04
N ARG A 108 24.49 -4.25 -11.93
CA ARG A 108 24.77 -3.00 -11.20
C ARG A 108 24.07 -1.79 -11.82
N ARG A 109 24.00 -1.72 -13.16
CA ARG A 109 23.26 -0.66 -13.85
C ARG A 109 21.76 -0.78 -13.62
N GLU A 110 21.20 -1.98 -13.78
CA GLU A 110 19.77 -2.23 -13.53
C GLU A 110 19.38 -1.90 -12.08
N VAL A 111 20.21 -2.26 -11.10
CA VAL A 111 19.98 -1.88 -9.69
C VAL A 111 20.04 -0.36 -9.49
N ALA A 112 20.96 0.33 -10.17
CA ALA A 112 21.02 1.80 -10.10
C ALA A 112 19.77 2.45 -10.72
N ASP A 113 19.31 1.93 -11.86
CA ASP A 113 18.10 2.42 -12.54
C ASP A 113 16.84 2.19 -11.70
N LEU A 114 16.72 1.02 -11.06
CA LEU A 114 15.62 0.71 -10.15
C LEU A 114 15.61 1.63 -8.92
N ARG A 115 16.79 1.92 -8.35
CA ARG A 115 16.89 2.86 -7.22
C ARG A 115 16.47 4.26 -7.63
N ALA A 116 16.91 4.73 -8.79
CA ALA A 116 16.49 6.03 -9.31
C ALA A 116 14.96 6.09 -9.54
N ALA A 117 14.36 5.00 -10.05
CA ALA A 117 12.91 4.92 -10.21
C ALA A 117 12.16 4.94 -8.87
N LEU A 118 12.67 4.25 -7.84
CA LEU A 118 12.11 4.29 -6.49
C LEU A 118 12.21 5.67 -5.87
N ASP A 119 13.33 6.37 -6.03
CA ASP A 119 13.51 7.73 -5.51
C ASP A 119 12.47 8.70 -6.11
N VAL A 120 12.22 8.59 -7.43
CA VAL A 120 11.17 9.37 -8.11
C VAL A 120 9.79 9.05 -7.56
N GLN A 121 9.45 7.76 -7.39
CA GLN A 121 8.17 7.36 -6.83
C GLN A 121 7.97 7.86 -5.39
N GLN A 122 9.00 7.80 -4.56
CA GLN A 122 8.94 8.32 -3.20
C GLN A 122 8.70 9.84 -3.18
N GLN A 123 9.32 10.57 -4.10
CA GLN A 123 9.09 12.01 -4.26
C GLN A 123 7.66 12.31 -4.71
N GLU A 124 7.12 11.54 -5.67
CA GLU A 124 5.73 11.68 -6.11
C GLU A 124 4.73 11.40 -4.97
N ILE A 125 4.95 10.33 -4.21
CA ILE A 125 4.13 9.99 -3.03
C ILE A 125 4.21 11.12 -1.99
N GLY A 126 5.40 11.67 -1.73
CA GLY A 126 5.58 12.82 -0.86
C GLY A 126 4.76 14.03 -1.31
N GLY A 127 4.85 14.37 -2.60
CA GLY A 127 4.06 15.48 -3.19
C GLY A 127 2.55 15.25 -3.13
N LEU A 128 2.09 14.01 -3.31
CA LEU A 128 0.68 13.64 -3.16
C LEU A 128 0.22 13.78 -1.71
N HIS A 129 1.03 13.35 -0.74
CA HIS A 129 0.72 13.53 0.69
C HIS A 129 0.63 15.00 1.07
N ASP A 130 1.53 15.85 0.57
CA ASP A 130 1.46 17.29 0.83
C ASP A 130 0.24 17.93 0.15
N SER A 131 -0.10 17.49 -1.06
CA SER A 131 -1.33 17.93 -1.73
C SER A 131 -2.57 17.53 -0.93
N LEU A 132 -2.64 16.30 -0.42
CA LEU A 132 -3.74 15.86 0.44
C LEU A 132 -3.81 16.66 1.75
N ARG A 133 -2.66 16.97 2.36
CA ARG A 133 -2.59 17.82 3.56
C ARG A 133 -3.16 19.21 3.28
N THR A 134 -2.71 19.86 2.22
CA THR A 134 -3.19 21.21 1.84
C THR A 134 -4.68 21.22 1.49
N LEU A 135 -5.19 20.20 0.80
CA LEU A 135 -6.63 20.07 0.55
C LEU A 135 -7.41 19.88 1.85
N ARG A 136 -6.90 19.08 2.78
CA ARG A 136 -7.54 18.87 4.09
C ARG A 136 -7.61 20.19 4.87
N GLU A 137 -6.52 20.96 4.90
CA GLU A 137 -6.49 22.28 5.54
C GLU A 137 -7.48 23.27 4.89
N GLN A 138 -7.59 23.25 3.55
CA GLN A 138 -8.58 24.06 2.82
C GLN A 138 -10.02 23.65 3.13
N LEU A 139 -10.28 22.35 3.30
CA LEU A 139 -11.60 21.87 3.71
C LEU A 139 -11.91 22.24 5.16
N GLU A 140 -10.95 22.09 6.09
CA GLU A 140 -11.11 22.47 7.50
C GLU A 140 -11.43 23.97 7.63
N SER A 141 -10.64 24.82 6.97
CA SER A 141 -10.86 26.27 6.92
C SER A 141 -12.16 26.65 6.20
N GLY A 142 -12.48 25.96 5.11
CA GLY A 142 -13.73 26.14 4.38
C GLY A 142 -14.97 25.74 5.20
N LEU A 143 -14.89 24.66 5.98
CA LEU A 143 -15.95 24.23 6.88
C LEU A 143 -16.09 25.18 8.08
N ALA A 144 -14.99 25.71 8.60
CA ALA A 144 -15.02 26.73 9.64
C ALA A 144 -15.72 28.02 9.16
N GLY A 145 -15.56 28.38 7.88
CA GLY A 145 -16.24 29.53 7.27
C GLY A 145 -17.68 29.28 6.82
N GLN A 146 -18.04 28.04 6.47
CA GLN A 146 -19.36 27.70 5.93
C GLN A 146 -20.37 27.22 6.98
N ASN A 147 -19.93 26.66 8.11
CA ASN A 147 -20.82 26.08 9.13
C ASN A 147 -21.17 26.99 10.30
N ALA A 148 -20.72 28.25 10.32
CA ALA A 148 -20.93 29.12 11.46
C ALA A 148 -21.40 30.50 11.01
N SER A 149 -22.70 30.62 10.70
CA SER A 149 -23.33 31.85 11.13
C SER A 149 -23.24 31.88 12.68
N PRO A 150 -22.87 33.01 13.29
CA PRO A 150 -22.60 33.08 14.72
C PRO A 150 -23.74 32.54 15.57
N GLU A 151 -24.99 32.67 15.11
CA GLU A 151 -26.20 32.18 15.76
C GLU A 151 -26.21 30.65 15.93
N TYR A 152 -25.82 29.89 14.91
CA TYR A 152 -25.74 28.42 14.98
C TYR A 152 -24.57 27.93 15.83
N SER A 153 -23.45 28.67 15.82
CA SER A 153 -22.30 28.35 16.68
C SER A 153 -22.65 28.48 18.17
N GLU A 154 -23.42 29.52 18.53
CA GLU A 154 -23.90 29.73 19.89
C GLU A 154 -24.95 28.67 20.29
N ALA A 155 -25.87 28.33 19.37
CA ALA A 155 -26.85 27.28 19.57
C ALA A 155 -26.20 25.91 19.85
N LEU A 156 -25.12 25.57 19.14
CA LEU A 156 -24.35 24.34 19.38
C LEU A 156 -23.72 24.31 20.77
N VAL A 157 -23.22 25.45 21.27
CA VAL A 157 -22.67 25.55 22.63
C VAL A 157 -23.77 25.33 23.67
N PHE A 158 -24.97 25.90 23.48
CA PHE A 158 -26.10 25.66 24.38
C PHE A 158 -26.61 24.23 24.33
N ALA A 159 -26.65 23.61 23.14
CA ALA A 159 -27.02 22.22 22.99
C ALA A 159 -26.05 21.26 23.71
N ARG A 160 -24.74 21.48 23.61
CA ARG A 160 -23.72 20.72 24.37
C ARG A 160 -23.83 20.90 25.88
N ARG A 161 -24.30 22.07 26.33
CA ARG A 161 -24.61 22.34 27.75
C ARG A 161 -25.92 21.71 28.22
N GLY A 162 -26.68 21.06 27.32
CA GLY A 162 -27.93 20.39 27.65
C GLY A 162 -29.12 21.33 27.84
N LEU A 163 -29.12 22.53 27.26
CA LEU A 163 -30.29 23.41 27.30
C LEU A 163 -31.48 22.79 26.56
N PRO A 164 -32.72 23.06 27.01
CA PRO A 164 -33.92 22.62 26.30
C PRO A 164 -34.05 23.33 24.94
N VAL A 165 -34.66 22.62 23.98
CA VAL A 165 -34.75 23.03 22.57
C VAL A 165 -35.43 24.39 22.43
N GLU A 166 -36.48 24.62 23.20
CA GLU A 166 -37.28 25.85 23.20
C GLU A 166 -36.44 27.04 23.66
N ALA A 167 -35.63 26.86 24.70
CA ALA A 167 -34.75 27.92 25.20
C ALA A 167 -33.61 28.24 24.21
N ILE A 168 -33.13 27.25 23.46
CA ILE A 168 -32.12 27.47 22.41
C ILE A 168 -32.73 28.27 21.25
N ALA A 169 -33.94 27.91 20.81
CA ALA A 169 -34.66 28.60 19.75
C ALA A 169 -34.89 30.08 20.07
N GLU A 170 -35.41 30.37 21.28
CA GLU A 170 -35.66 31.74 21.72
C GLU A 170 -34.37 32.56 21.85
N ARG A 171 -33.30 31.97 22.39
CA ARG A 171 -32.07 32.70 22.72
C ARG A 171 -31.19 32.98 21.51
N CYS A 172 -31.17 32.06 20.54
CA CYS A 172 -30.38 32.20 19.32
C CYS A 172 -31.20 32.76 18.14
N GLY A 173 -32.50 33.02 18.33
CA GLY A 173 -33.38 33.55 17.28
C GLY A 173 -33.61 32.58 16.12
N ILE A 174 -33.51 31.27 16.37
CA ILE A 174 -33.70 30.20 15.39
C ILE A 174 -35.04 29.51 15.60
N THR A 175 -35.50 28.75 14.62
CA THR A 175 -36.75 27.98 14.75
C THR A 175 -36.58 26.79 15.70
N VAL A 176 -37.69 26.31 16.29
CA VAL A 176 -37.69 25.12 17.15
C VAL A 176 -37.14 23.90 16.41
N ALA A 177 -37.51 23.72 15.13
CA ALA A 177 -37.00 22.63 14.30
C ALA A 177 -35.48 22.71 14.06
N GLU A 178 -34.93 23.92 13.88
CA GLU A 178 -33.48 24.13 13.78
C GLU A 178 -32.78 23.82 15.11
N ALA A 179 -33.38 24.20 16.24
CA ALA A 179 -32.84 23.87 17.56
C ALA A 179 -32.84 22.35 17.84
N GLU A 180 -33.87 21.61 17.40
CA GLU A 180 -33.88 20.14 17.49
C GLU A 180 -32.75 19.51 16.67
N LEU A 181 -32.54 19.99 15.45
CA LEU A 181 -31.44 19.53 14.59
C LEU A 181 -30.07 19.79 15.25
N VAL A 182 -29.87 20.99 15.81
CA VAL A 182 -28.64 21.35 16.53
C VAL A 182 -28.42 20.43 17.73
N ARG A 183 -29.47 20.09 18.48
CA ARG A 183 -29.37 19.14 19.60
C ARG A 183 -28.98 17.74 19.15
N ALA A 184 -29.59 17.23 18.08
CA ALA A 184 -29.24 15.92 17.51
C ALA A 184 -27.80 15.89 16.99
N LEU A 185 -27.34 16.99 16.39
CA LEU A 185 -25.97 17.15 15.91
C LEU A 185 -24.97 17.15 17.07
N ALA A 186 -25.23 17.91 18.14
CA ALA A 186 -24.39 17.94 19.33
C ALA A 186 -24.26 16.56 19.98
N ALA A 187 -25.37 15.83 20.12
CA ALA A 187 -25.36 14.48 20.68
C ALA A 187 -24.50 13.50 19.84
N ARG A 188 -24.53 13.60 18.51
CA ARG A 188 -23.70 12.77 17.63
C ARG A 188 -22.21 13.14 17.71
N SER A 189 -21.90 14.42 17.83
CA SER A 189 -20.52 14.90 17.99
C SER A 189 -19.89 14.45 19.30
N ASP A 190 -20.66 14.37 20.38
CA ASP A 190 -20.17 13.90 21.67
C ASP A 190 -19.97 12.37 21.68
N ASP A 191 -20.84 11.59 21.02
CA ASP A 191 -20.67 10.13 20.86
C ASP A 191 -19.46 9.78 19.97
N GLY A 192 -19.19 10.59 18.94
CA GLY A 192 -18.01 10.44 18.07
C GLY A 192 -16.68 10.84 18.71
N ALA A 193 -16.68 11.61 19.80
CA ALA A 193 -15.48 11.99 20.54
C ALA A 193 -15.13 10.98 21.66
N ALA A 194 -16.07 10.13 22.05
CA ALA A 194 -15.90 9.09 23.06
C ALA A 194 -15.42 7.74 22.50
N ARG A 195 -15.22 7.64 21.18
CA ARG A 195 -14.71 6.46 20.46
C ARG A 195 -13.35 6.75 19.85
#